data_AF-A0A164H2U6-F1
#
_entry.id   AF-A0A164H2U6-F1
#
_cell.length_a   1.000
_cell.length_b   1.000
_cell.length_c   1.000
_cell.angle_alpha   90.00
_cell.angle_beta   90.00
_cell.angle_gamma   90.00
#
_symmetry.space_group_name_H-M   'P 1'
#
loop_
_entity.id
_entity.type
_entity.pdbx_description
1 polymer ?
#
loop_
_entity_poly.entity_id
_entity_poly.type
_entity_poly.pdbx_seq_one_letter_code
_entity_poly.pdbx_strand_id
1 'polypeptide(L)'
;MSAETGKISDGSHTFDELYEYRCLYHAFAANRWAQTGDYEVHRSRCHHDGEPCGDGEWFIVVAETPEGQVNNHYPLKHWDRFYRVPERDRAAEWDGHTPAQAAERLAKILAAEAAAYTARTCAAEQRS
;
A
#
# COMPACT_ATOMS: atom_id res chain seq x y z
N MET A 1 -18.08 3.92 5.53
CA MET A 1 -18.95 3.74 4.36
C MET A 1 -20.34 3.41 4.86
N SER A 2 -21.39 4.06 4.35
CA SER A 2 -22.74 3.56 4.62
C SER A 2 -22.92 2.22 3.91
N ALA A 3 -23.77 1.34 4.43
CA ALA A 3 -24.04 0.04 3.82
C ALA A 3 -24.58 0.13 2.38
N GLU A 4 -25.09 1.30 1.99
CA GLU A 4 -25.59 1.58 0.65
C GLU A 4 -24.49 2.03 -0.32
N THR A 5 -23.48 2.78 0.15
CA THR A 5 -22.34 3.16 -0.70
C THR A 5 -21.50 1.94 -1.11
N GLY A 6 -21.32 0.97 -0.21
CA GLY A 6 -20.53 -0.24 -0.49
C GLY A 6 -21.06 -1.09 -1.65
N LYS A 7 -22.37 -1.05 -1.88
CA LYS A 7 -23.06 -1.80 -2.95
C LYS A 7 -23.04 -1.12 -4.32
N ILE A 8 -22.58 0.14 -4.40
CA ILE A 8 -22.46 0.83 -5.68
C ILE A 8 -21.48 0.05 -6.56
N SER A 9 -21.89 -0.24 -7.78
CA SER A 9 -21.15 -1.08 -8.72
C SER A 9 -20.72 -0.32 -9.98
N ASP A 10 -19.56 -0.67 -10.51
CA ASP A 10 -19.09 -0.26 -11.83
C ASP A 10 -19.59 -1.18 -12.97
N GLY A 11 -20.48 -2.14 -12.66
CA GLY A 11 -20.99 -3.17 -13.57
C GLY A 11 -20.24 -4.50 -13.50
N SER A 12 -19.05 -4.53 -12.88
CA SER A 12 -18.25 -5.75 -12.67
C SER A 12 -17.96 -6.01 -11.20
N HIS A 13 -17.69 -4.95 -10.43
CA HIS A 13 -17.39 -4.98 -9.01
C HIS A 13 -18.19 -3.92 -8.25
N THR A 14 -18.49 -4.21 -7.00
CA THR A 14 -18.98 -3.26 -6.01
C THR A 14 -17.82 -2.50 -5.37
N PHE A 15 -18.09 -1.34 -4.76
CA PHE A 15 -17.07 -0.64 -3.99
C PHE A 15 -16.49 -1.52 -2.88
N ASP A 16 -17.31 -2.28 -2.14
CA ASP A 16 -16.81 -3.19 -1.11
C ASP A 16 -15.80 -4.22 -1.67
N GLU A 17 -16.07 -4.79 -2.85
CA GLU A 17 -15.14 -5.70 -3.51
C GLU A 17 -13.85 -5.01 -3.96
N LEU A 18 -13.95 -3.80 -4.53
CA LEU A 18 -12.77 -3.01 -4.93
C LEU A 18 -11.91 -2.63 -3.71
N TYR A 19 -12.53 -2.27 -2.58
CA TYR A 19 -11.83 -1.99 -1.32
C TYR A 19 -11.15 -3.24 -0.76
N GLU A 20 -11.80 -4.40 -0.84
CA GLU A 20 -11.22 -5.68 -0.42
C GLU A 20 -10.01 -6.04 -1.29
N TYR A 21 -10.09 -5.93 -2.62
CA TYR A 21 -8.96 -6.19 -3.50
C TYR A 21 -7.81 -5.21 -3.26
N ARG A 22 -8.09 -3.92 -3.08
CA ARG A 22 -7.08 -2.94 -2.70
C ARG A 22 -6.36 -3.34 -1.41
N CYS A 23 -7.09 -3.81 -0.40
CA CYS A 23 -6.51 -4.29 0.84
C CYS A 23 -5.61 -5.51 0.60
N LEU A 24 -6.08 -6.50 -0.16
CA LEU A 24 -5.34 -7.74 -0.42
C LEU A 24 -4.07 -7.48 -1.25
N TYR A 25 -4.15 -6.70 -2.33
CA TYR A 25 -2.98 -6.36 -3.14
C TYR A 25 -1.95 -5.55 -2.35
N HIS A 26 -2.40 -4.60 -1.54
CA HIS A 26 -1.49 -3.86 -0.66
C HIS A 26 -0.85 -4.78 0.39
N ALA A 27 -1.60 -5.70 0.99
CA ALA A 27 -1.04 -6.69 1.91
C ALA A 27 -0.01 -7.60 1.24
N PHE A 28 -0.26 -8.09 0.02
CA PHE A 28 0.72 -8.86 -0.74
C PHE A 28 2.01 -8.06 -0.98
N ALA A 29 1.89 -6.82 -1.44
CA ALA A 29 3.03 -5.94 -1.72
C ALA A 29 3.80 -5.59 -0.43
N ALA A 30 3.13 -5.07 0.59
CA ALA A 30 3.77 -4.63 1.83
C ALA A 30 4.44 -5.76 2.59
N ASN A 31 3.83 -6.96 2.63
CA ASN A 31 4.49 -8.12 3.22
C ASN A 31 5.75 -8.53 2.45
N ARG A 32 5.75 -8.40 1.12
CA ARG A 32 6.91 -8.70 0.29
C ARG A 32 8.00 -7.65 0.49
N TRP A 33 7.67 -6.37 0.49
CA TRP A 33 8.60 -5.28 0.76
C TRP A 33 9.24 -5.41 2.14
N ALA A 34 8.47 -5.75 3.17
CA ALA A 34 9.01 -6.03 4.50
C ALA A 34 9.96 -7.24 4.50
N GLN A 35 9.67 -8.26 3.69
CA GLN A 35 10.49 -9.48 3.61
C GLN A 35 11.82 -9.23 2.89
N THR A 36 11.81 -8.47 1.80
CA THR A 36 12.99 -8.21 0.96
C THR A 36 13.81 -7.03 1.45
N GLY A 37 13.19 -6.11 2.19
CA GLY A 37 13.78 -4.82 2.53
C GLY A 37 13.80 -3.85 1.35
N ASP A 38 12.97 -4.07 0.32
CA ASP A 38 12.93 -3.19 -0.85
C ASP A 38 12.49 -1.77 -0.47
N TYR A 39 11.51 -1.66 0.43
CA TYR A 39 11.00 -0.40 0.96
C TYR A 39 10.84 -0.47 2.48
N GLU A 40 10.97 0.69 3.12
CA GLU A 40 10.58 0.83 4.52
C GLU A 40 9.05 0.81 4.59
N VAL A 41 8.51 -0.16 5.32
CA VAL A 41 7.08 -0.30 5.52
C VAL A 41 6.79 -0.45 7.00
N HIS A 42 5.69 0.13 7.44
CA HIS A 42 5.19 -0.06 8.78
C HIS A 42 3.68 0.07 8.84
N ARG A 43 3.11 -0.42 9.94
CA ARG A 43 1.71 -0.25 10.28
C ARG A 43 1.57 0.37 11.67
N SER A 44 0.54 1.17 11.86
CA SER A 44 0.26 1.83 13.14
C SER A 44 -1.24 1.98 13.36
N ARG A 45 -1.68 1.94 14.62
CA ARG A 45 -3.05 2.29 15.01
C ARG A 45 -3.23 3.80 15.22
N CYS A 46 -2.14 4.55 15.30
CA CYS A 46 -2.14 6.00 15.47
C CYS A 46 -1.47 6.70 14.29
N HIS A 47 -1.95 7.89 13.97
CA HIS A 47 -1.26 8.81 13.06
C HIS A 47 0.03 9.34 13.70
N HIS A 48 0.74 10.22 12.99
CA HIS A 48 2.01 10.79 13.45
C HIS A 48 1.86 11.64 14.73
N ASP A 49 0.80 12.45 14.80
CA ASP A 49 0.45 13.27 15.95
C ASP A 49 0.06 12.45 17.20
N GLY A 50 -0.22 11.16 17.01
CA GLY A 50 -0.60 10.22 18.05
C GLY A 50 -2.11 10.01 18.15
N GLU A 51 -2.91 10.71 17.34
CA GLU A 51 -4.35 10.51 17.30
C GLU A 51 -4.68 9.12 16.73
N PRO A 52 -5.71 8.44 17.27
CA PRO A 52 -6.08 7.10 16.82
C PRO A 52 -6.71 7.15 15.43
N CYS A 53 -6.37 6.17 14.60
CA CYS A 53 -6.96 6.01 13.27
C CYS A 53 -8.44 5.61 13.38
N GLY A 54 -9.33 6.47 12.87
CA GLY A 54 -10.77 6.17 12.77
C GLY A 54 -11.39 5.81 14.12
N ASP A 55 -11.20 6.67 15.11
CA ASP A 55 -11.67 6.49 16.50
C ASP A 55 -11.18 5.19 17.16
N GLY A 56 -10.05 4.65 16.71
CA GLY A 56 -9.43 3.43 17.23
C GLY A 56 -9.85 2.14 16.52
N GLU A 57 -10.74 2.21 15.53
CA GLU A 57 -11.24 1.05 14.78
C GLU A 57 -10.44 0.76 13.50
N TRP A 58 -9.46 1.61 13.19
CA TRP A 58 -8.66 1.54 11.97
C TRP A 58 -7.17 1.51 12.27
N PHE A 59 -6.40 1.13 11.26
CA PHE A 59 -4.97 1.28 11.24
C PHE A 59 -4.51 1.82 9.88
N ILE A 60 -3.31 2.37 9.86
CA ILE A 60 -2.64 2.83 8.65
C ILE A 60 -1.48 1.89 8.32
N VAL A 61 -1.29 1.63 7.03
CA VAL A 61 -0.09 1.00 6.47
C VAL A 61 0.60 2.02 5.60
N VAL A 62 1.88 2.23 5.85
CA VAL A 62 2.73 3.21 5.14
C VAL A 62 3.87 2.46 4.46
N ALA A 63 4.17 2.84 3.23
CA ALA A 63 5.41 2.47 2.54
C ALA A 63 6.14 3.74 2.09
N GLU A 64 7.41 3.85 2.47
CA GLU A 64 8.31 4.90 2.00
C GLU A 64 9.05 4.40 0.77
N THR A 65 8.71 4.95 -0.39
CA THR A 65 9.27 4.55 -1.68
C THR A 65 10.20 5.64 -2.23
N PRO A 66 11.06 5.35 -3.23
CA PRO A 66 11.86 6.37 -3.89
C PRO A 66 11.04 7.51 -4.55
N GLU A 67 9.78 7.25 -4.88
CA GLU A 67 8.85 8.23 -5.49
C GLU A 67 8.06 9.02 -4.44
N GLY A 68 8.25 8.71 -3.15
CA GLY A 68 7.56 9.28 -2.01
C GLY A 68 6.64 8.29 -1.30
N GLN A 69 5.93 8.78 -0.29
CA GLN A 69 5.10 7.95 0.58
C GLN A 69 3.86 7.40 -0.16
N VAL A 70 3.47 6.17 0.13
CA VAL A 70 2.12 5.68 -0.18
C VAL A 70 1.53 5.09 1.08
N ASN A 71 0.28 5.46 1.41
CA ASN A 71 -0.38 4.95 2.59
C ASN A 71 -1.87 4.69 2.36
N ASN A 72 -2.43 3.80 3.18
CA ASN A 72 -3.86 3.52 3.19
C ASN A 72 -4.31 3.16 4.60
N HIS A 73 -5.54 3.57 4.94
CA HIS A 73 -6.24 3.12 6.14
C HIS A 73 -7.09 1.88 5.88
N TYR A 74 -7.13 0.97 6.85
CA TYR A 74 -7.98 -0.23 6.85
C TYR A 74 -8.63 -0.46 8.22
N PRO A 75 -9.83 -1.06 8.28
CA PRO A 75 -10.41 -1.49 9.55
C PRO A 75 -9.55 -2.56 10.23
N LEU A 76 -9.50 -2.56 11.57
CA LEU A 76 -8.68 -3.48 12.37
C LEU A 76 -8.90 -4.97 12.07
N LYS A 77 -10.08 -5.37 11.57
CA LYS A 77 -10.33 -6.77 11.13
C LYS A 77 -9.35 -7.28 10.07
N HIS A 78 -8.62 -6.38 9.39
CA HIS A 78 -7.62 -6.73 8.39
C HIS A 78 -6.18 -6.67 8.90
N TRP A 79 -5.97 -6.34 10.18
CA TRP A 79 -4.66 -6.17 10.79
C TRP A 79 -3.72 -7.34 10.47
N ASP A 80 -4.18 -8.57 10.72
CA ASP A 80 -3.37 -9.78 10.56
C ASP A 80 -2.99 -10.11 9.10
N ARG A 81 -3.60 -9.46 8.11
CA ARG A 81 -3.18 -9.60 6.69
C ARG A 81 -1.79 -9.02 6.46
N PHE A 82 -1.36 -8.06 7.28
CA PHE A 82 -0.07 -7.38 7.19
C PHE A 82 0.96 -7.99 8.17
N TYR A 83 0.99 -9.32 8.25
CA TYR A 83 1.74 -10.09 9.26
C TYR A 83 3.26 -9.91 9.25
N ARG A 84 3.86 -9.44 8.14
CA ARG A 84 5.30 -9.13 8.07
C ARG A 84 5.62 -7.65 8.27
N VAL A 85 4.59 -6.79 8.23
CA VAL A 85 4.79 -5.35 8.31
C VAL A 85 5.03 -4.94 9.77
N PRO A 86 6.20 -4.35 10.09
CA PRO A 86 6.53 -3.90 11.43
C PRO A 86 5.47 -2.98 12.02
N GLU A 87 5.14 -3.18 13.28
CA GLU A 87 4.27 -2.29 14.05
C GLU A 87 5.08 -1.12 14.62
N ARG A 88 4.50 0.08 14.56
CA ARG A 88 5.01 1.28 15.22
C ARG A 88 3.92 1.88 16.10
N ASP A 89 4.34 2.57 17.17
CA ASP A 89 3.43 3.32 18.04
C ASP A 89 2.75 4.48 17.28
N ARG A 90 3.46 5.09 16.33
CA ARG A 90 3.00 6.21 15.51
C ARG A 90 3.41 5.99 14.06
N ALA A 91 2.53 6.38 13.14
CA ALA A 91 2.85 6.39 11.72
C ALA A 91 3.91 7.47 11.40
N ALA A 92 4.60 7.30 10.26
CA ALA A 92 5.37 8.38 9.67
C ALA A 92 4.49 9.61 9.40
N GLU A 93 5.10 10.80 9.41
CA GLU A 93 4.42 12.04 9.08
C GLU A 93 3.87 11.96 7.64
N TRP A 94 2.64 12.41 7.44
CA TRP A 94 2.03 12.40 6.11
C TRP A 94 2.63 13.52 5.27
N ASP A 95 3.14 13.17 4.09
CA ASP A 95 3.79 14.11 3.17
C ASP A 95 2.81 15.00 2.36
N GLY A 96 1.51 14.97 2.68
CA GLY A 96 0.49 15.77 2.02
C GLY A 96 0.00 15.23 0.67
N HIS A 97 0.36 14.00 0.29
CA HIS A 97 -0.01 13.45 -1.02
C HIS A 97 -1.52 13.19 -1.19
N THR A 98 -2.00 13.44 -2.39
CA THR A 98 -3.34 13.03 -2.84
C THR A 98 -3.37 11.57 -3.30
N PRO A 99 -4.55 10.92 -3.36
CA PRO A 99 -4.67 9.58 -3.94
C PRO A 99 -4.14 9.47 -5.37
N ALA A 100 -4.28 10.53 -6.18
CA ALA A 100 -3.75 10.58 -7.54
C ALA A 100 -2.22 10.53 -7.55
N GLN A 101 -1.56 11.26 -6.64
CA GLN A 101 -0.11 11.21 -6.48
C GLN A 101 0.35 9.84 -5.98
N ALA A 102 -0.36 9.22 -5.05
CA ALA A 102 -0.03 7.85 -4.61
C ALA A 102 -0.12 6.85 -5.79
N ALA A 103 -1.14 6.95 -6.62
CA ALA A 103 -1.27 6.12 -7.83
C ALA A 103 -0.14 6.38 -8.83
N GLU A 104 0.23 7.64 -9.06
CA GLU A 104 1.35 8.02 -9.93
C GLU A 104 2.68 7.44 -9.41
N ARG A 105 2.93 7.49 -8.10
CA ARG A 105 4.12 6.92 -7.45
C ARG A 105 4.23 5.41 -7.72
N LEU A 106 3.14 4.68 -7.49
CA LEU A 106 3.09 3.24 -7.77
C LEU A 106 3.32 2.93 -9.25
N ALA A 107 2.75 3.73 -10.16
CA ALA A 107 2.96 3.56 -11.60
C ALA A 107 4.43 3.78 -12.00
N LYS A 108 5.11 4.79 -11.43
CA LYS A 108 6.53 5.05 -11.67
C LYS A 108 7.42 3.91 -11.16
N ILE A 109 7.12 3.35 -9.99
CA ILE A 109 7.82 2.17 -9.46
C ILE A 109 7.70 0.99 -10.44
N LEU A 110 6.48 0.68 -10.88
CA LEU A 110 6.27 -0.41 -11.83
C LEU A 110 7.00 -0.18 -13.17
N ALA A 111 7.01 1.06 -13.66
CA ALA A 111 7.74 1.41 -14.88
C ALA A 111 9.26 1.22 -14.71
N ALA A 112 9.82 1.63 -13.57
CA ALA A 112 11.23 1.44 -13.25
C ALA A 112 11.60 -0.05 -13.12
N GLU A 113 10.76 -0.84 -12.45
CA GLU A 113 10.94 -2.30 -12.33
C GLU A 113 10.89 -3.00 -13.69
N ALA A 114 9.94 -2.62 -14.56
CA ALA A 114 9.83 -3.16 -15.91
C ALA A 114 11.05 -2.82 -16.78
N ALA A 115 11.56 -1.59 -16.68
CA ALA A 115 12.79 -1.17 -17.37
C ALA A 115 14.00 -1.97 -16.87
N ALA A 116 14.14 -2.16 -15.55
CA ALA A 116 15.21 -2.95 -14.96
C ALA A 116 15.14 -4.43 -15.38
N TYR A 117 13.93 -5.00 -15.45
CA TYR A 117 13.72 -6.36 -15.93
C TYR A 117 14.19 -6.52 -17.38
N THR A 118 13.74 -5.63 -18.27
CA THR A 118 14.10 -5.64 -19.69
C THR A 118 15.62 -5.53 -19.90
N ALA A 119 16.27 -4.63 -19.16
CA ALA A 119 17.72 -4.47 -19.26
C ALA A 119 18.49 -5.74 -18.86
N ARG A 120 18.03 -6.45 -17.82
CA ARG A 120 18.65 -7.72 -17.38
C ARG A 120 18.48 -8.83 -18.40
N THR A 121 17.31 -8.96 -19.03
CA THR A 121 17.03 -10.01 -20.01
C THR A 121 17.80 -9.81 -21.30
N CYS A 122 17.83 -8.58 -21.85
CA CYS A 122 18.62 -8.31 -23.06
C CYS A 122 20.12 -8.54 -22.84
N ALA A 123 20.64 -8.19 -21.65
CA ALA A 123 22.04 -8.45 -21.31
C ALA A 123 22.36 -9.94 -21.17
N ALA A 124 21.39 -10.78 -20.77
CA ALA A 124 21.55 -12.23 -20.72
C ALA A 124 21.59 -12.85 -22.13
N GLU A 125 20.73 -12.39 -23.05
CA GLU A 125 20.67 -12.85 -24.44
C GLU A 125 21.92 -12.46 -25.25
N GLN A 126 22.54 -11.32 -24.93
CA GLN A 126 23.78 -10.88 -25.59
C GLN A 126 25.05 -11.63 -25.11
N ARG A 127 24.93 -12.43 -24.04
CA ARG A 127 26.03 -13.24 -23.47
C ARG A 127 25.93 -14.73 -23.81
N SER A 128 24.87 -15.13 -24.51
CA SER A 128 24.63 -16.48 -25.02
C SER A 128 24.89 -16.55 -26.52
#